data_AF-A0A2P5L5V1-F1
#
_entry.id   AF-A0A2P5L5V1-F1
#
_cell.length_a   1.000
_cell.length_b   1.000
_cell.length_c   1.000
_cell.angle_alpha   90.00
_cell.angle_beta   90.00
_cell.angle_gamma   90.00
#
_symmetry.space_group_name_H-M   'P 1'
#
loop_
_entity.id
_entity.type
_entity.pdbx_description
1 polymer ?
#
loop_
_entity_poly.entity_id
_entity_poly.type
_entity_poly.pdbx_seq_one_letter_code
_entity_poly.pdbx_strand_id
1 'polypeptide(L)'
;MAKTDSLWLQLTAPENLWLAYIKARKGKSHRPDVAQFSMQVEMELFDLREALLSGDYRPADSYGLRKALFSEIVISKGMTEQAVGSRRFVEQQTGELAFRQPEQEHGK
;
A
#
# COMPACT_ATOMS: atom_id res chain seq x y z
N MET A 1 22.42 18.21 -1.17
CA MET A 1 22.03 16.80 -1.31
C MET A 1 20.55 16.68 -1.02
N ALA A 2 19.77 16.14 -1.95
CA ALA A 2 18.31 16.17 -1.86
C ALA A 2 17.83 15.09 -0.87
N LYS A 3 16.83 15.44 -0.05
CA LYS A 3 16.22 14.56 0.96
C LYS A 3 15.75 13.21 0.38
N THR A 4 15.41 13.17 -0.91
CA THR A 4 14.94 11.98 -1.63
C THR A 4 16.02 10.90 -1.75
N ASP A 5 17.28 11.27 -1.95
CA ASP A 5 18.39 10.30 -2.11
C ASP A 5 18.61 9.54 -0.79
N SER A 6 18.48 10.24 0.34
CA SER A 6 18.56 9.61 1.66
C SER A 6 17.38 8.68 1.96
N LEU A 7 16.19 8.96 1.42
CA LEU A 7 15.02 8.10 1.61
C LEU A 7 15.14 6.82 0.78
N TRP A 8 15.63 6.93 -0.45
CA TRP A 8 15.81 5.76 -1.32
C TRP A 8 16.76 4.74 -0.71
N LEU A 9 17.92 5.20 -0.23
CA LEU A 9 18.91 4.34 0.44
C LEU A 9 18.35 3.68 1.70
N GLN A 10 17.51 4.40 2.47
CA GLN A 10 16.81 3.83 3.60
C GLN A 10 15.80 2.77 3.17
N LEU A 11 14.99 3.02 2.13
CA LEU A 11 14.01 2.05 1.63
C LEU A 11 14.67 0.77 1.12
N THR A 12 15.81 0.90 0.43
CA THR A 12 16.60 -0.23 -0.09
C THR A 12 17.56 -0.82 0.96
N ALA A 13 17.49 -0.39 2.22
CA ALA A 13 18.30 -0.96 3.28
C ALA A 13 17.92 -2.44 3.49
N PRO A 14 18.89 -3.36 3.66
CA PRO A 14 18.63 -4.78 3.84
C PRO A 14 17.58 -5.09 4.93
N GLU A 15 17.62 -4.36 6.04
CA GLU A 15 16.72 -4.53 7.17
C GLU A 15 15.28 -4.16 6.80
N ASN A 16 15.11 -3.10 6.01
CA ASN A 16 13.80 -2.66 5.55
C ASN A 16 13.21 -3.62 4.51
N LEU A 17 14.04 -4.16 3.62
CA LEU A 17 13.63 -5.19 2.67
C LEU A 17 13.21 -6.49 3.38
N TRP A 18 13.96 -6.88 4.41
CA TRP A 18 13.61 -8.02 5.26
C TRP A 18 12.26 -7.84 5.99
N LEU A 19 12.05 -6.67 6.62
CA LEU A 19 10.78 -6.35 7.28
C LEU A 19 9.61 -6.30 6.29
N ALA A 20 9.83 -5.75 5.10
CA ALA A 20 8.85 -5.73 4.03
C ALA A 20 8.48 -7.16 3.61
N TYR A 21 9.46 -8.05 3.43
CA TYR A 21 9.24 -9.46 3.13
C TYR A 21 8.42 -10.17 4.22
N ILE A 22 8.77 -10.01 5.51
CA ILE A 22 8.01 -10.61 6.62
C ILE A 22 6.54 -10.17 6.58
N LYS A 23 6.29 -8.89 6.31
CA LYS A 23 4.92 -8.36 6.19
C LYS A 23 4.21 -8.92 4.95
N ALA A 24 4.89 -8.98 3.81
CA ALA A 24 4.33 -9.42 2.53
C ALA A 24 3.95 -10.91 2.53
N ARG A 25 4.77 -11.77 3.15
CA ARG A 25 4.57 -13.23 3.21
C ARG A 25 3.45 -13.65 4.16
N LYS A 26 3.08 -12.80 5.13
CA LYS A 26 2.13 -13.14 6.19
C LYS A 26 0.79 -13.61 5.57
N GLY A 27 0.39 -14.84 5.89
CA GLY A 27 -0.81 -15.48 5.35
C GLY A 27 -0.72 -16.01 3.92
N LYS A 28 0.40 -15.81 3.21
CA LYS A 28 0.62 -16.23 1.82
C LYS A 28 1.68 -17.31 1.66
N SER A 29 2.24 -17.81 2.77
CA SER A 29 3.32 -18.82 2.77
C SER A 29 2.94 -20.16 2.15
N HIS A 30 1.65 -20.45 2.00
CA HIS A 30 1.16 -21.66 1.35
C HIS A 30 1.21 -21.60 -0.18
N ARG A 31 1.36 -20.40 -0.77
CA ARG A 31 1.44 -20.27 -2.21
C ARG A 31 2.82 -20.76 -2.69
N PRO A 32 2.89 -21.56 -3.76
CA PRO A 32 4.13 -22.19 -4.20
C PRO A 32 5.20 -21.17 -4.62
N ASP A 33 4.79 -20.08 -5.25
CA ASP A 33 5.66 -18.94 -5.62
C ASP A 33 6.33 -18.30 -4.39
N VAL A 34 5.54 -18.02 -3.36
CA VAL A 34 6.04 -17.44 -2.09
C VAL A 34 6.91 -18.45 -1.33
N ALA A 35 6.58 -19.74 -1.36
CA ALA A 35 7.35 -20.78 -0.70
C ALA A 35 8.73 -20.96 -1.36
N GLN A 36 8.79 -20.97 -2.69
CA GLN A 36 10.04 -21.03 -3.46
C GLN A 36 10.92 -19.82 -3.17
N PHE A 37 10.34 -18.61 -3.20
CA PHE A 37 11.05 -17.38 -2.82
C PHE A 37 11.60 -17.46 -1.39
N SER A 38 10.83 -18.02 -0.45
CA SER A 38 11.23 -18.17 0.95
C SER A 38 12.46 -19.07 1.14
N MET A 39 12.69 -20.04 0.24
CA MET A 39 13.84 -20.95 0.29
C MET A 39 15.16 -20.24 -0.06
N GLN A 40 15.10 -19.15 -0.81
CA GLN A 40 16.27 -18.40 -1.30
C GLN A 40 16.22 -16.92 -0.89
N VAL A 41 15.51 -16.61 0.19
CA VAL A 41 15.14 -15.24 0.56
C VAL A 41 16.32 -14.28 0.63
N GLU A 42 17.48 -14.72 1.11
CA GLU A 42 18.66 -13.86 1.21
C GLU A 42 19.18 -13.45 -0.18
N MET A 43 19.29 -14.41 -1.12
CA MET A 43 19.69 -14.12 -2.50
C MET A 43 18.64 -13.29 -3.22
N GLU A 44 17.37 -13.64 -3.07
CA GLU A 44 16.27 -12.91 -3.70
C GLU A 44 16.18 -11.45 -3.22
N LEU A 45 16.42 -11.19 -1.93
CA LEU A 45 16.45 -9.83 -1.38
C LEU A 45 17.71 -9.06 -1.79
N PHE A 46 18.84 -9.76 -1.96
CA PHE A 46 20.07 -9.18 -2.49
C PHE A 46 19.88 -8.73 -3.95
N ASP A 47 19.37 -9.61 -4.80
CA ASP A 47 19.12 -9.33 -6.21
C ASP A 47 18.07 -8.23 -6.37
N LEU A 48 17.01 -8.25 -5.56
CA LEU A 48 16.01 -7.19 -5.51
C LEU A 48 16.65 -5.84 -5.15
N ARG A 49 17.55 -5.82 -4.16
CA ARG A 49 18.24 -4.59 -3.74
C ARG A 49 19.12 -4.04 -4.85
N GLU A 50 19.90 -4.89 -5.51
CA GLU A 50 20.75 -4.47 -6.64
C GLU A 50 19.92 -3.95 -7.81
N ALA A 51 18.80 -4.61 -8.14
CA ALA A 51 17.87 -4.14 -9.17
C ALA A 51 17.21 -2.79 -8.80
N LEU A 52 16.91 -2.55 -7.52
CA LEU A 52 16.39 -1.27 -7.05
C LEU A 52 17.46 -0.17 -7.10
N LEU A 53 18.70 -0.46 -6.70
CA LEU A 53 19.79 0.52 -6.71
C LEU A 53 20.25 0.89 -8.12
N SER A 54 20.27 -0.07 -9.05
CA SER A 54 20.57 0.15 -10.47
C SER A 54 19.43 0.84 -11.23
N GLY A 55 18.19 0.75 -10.74
CA GLY A 55 17.00 1.25 -11.44
C GLY A 55 16.42 0.26 -12.46
N ASP A 56 16.96 -0.96 -12.51
CA ASP A 56 16.54 -2.02 -13.43
C ASP A 56 15.34 -2.84 -12.93
N TYR A 57 14.91 -2.61 -11.69
CA TYR A 57 13.72 -3.26 -11.15
C TYR A 57 12.48 -2.99 -12.00
N ARG A 58 11.81 -4.07 -12.43
CA ARG A 58 10.57 -4.04 -13.20
C ARG A 58 9.48 -4.79 -12.43
N PRO A 59 8.50 -4.08 -11.83
CA PRO A 59 7.40 -4.75 -11.16
C PRO A 59 6.50 -5.48 -12.17
N ALA A 60 5.87 -6.58 -11.73
CA ALA A 60 4.89 -7.30 -12.55
C ALA A 60 3.70 -6.40 -12.93
N ASP A 61 3.13 -6.65 -14.12
CA ASP A 61 2.03 -5.85 -14.66
C ASP A 61 0.73 -6.03 -13.84
N SER A 62 0.56 -5.14 -12.87
CA SER A 62 -0.69 -4.98 -12.13
C SER A 62 -1.68 -4.04 -12.81
N TYR A 63 -1.22 -3.26 -13.80
CA TYR A 63 -2.06 -2.33 -14.54
C TYR A 63 -3.02 -3.07 -15.45
N GLY A 64 -2.58 -4.12 -16.15
CA GLY A 64 -3.45 -4.98 -16.96
C GLY A 64 -4.57 -5.61 -16.13
N LEU A 65 -4.23 -6.16 -14.96
CA LEU A 65 -5.21 -6.77 -14.04
C LEU A 65 -6.17 -5.72 -13.47
N ARG A 66 -5.65 -4.57 -13.02
CA ARG A 66 -6.48 -3.45 -12.55
C ARG A 66 -7.40 -2.96 -13.67
N LYS A 67 -6.89 -2.75 -14.88
CA LYS A 67 -7.68 -2.26 -16.00
C LYS A 67 -8.79 -3.25 -16.35
N ALA A 68 -8.48 -4.55 -16.43
CA ALA A 68 -9.48 -5.58 -16.70
C ALA A 68 -10.55 -5.68 -15.60
N LEU A 69 -10.15 -5.64 -14.32
CA LEU A 69 -11.10 -5.73 -13.20
C LEU A 69 -11.97 -4.48 -13.05
N PHE A 70 -11.42 -3.29 -13.29
CA PHE A 70 -12.10 -2.02 -13.02
C PHE A 70 -12.69 -1.36 -14.29
N SER A 71 -12.43 -1.84 -15.50
CA SER A 71 -13.04 -1.29 -16.72
C SER A 71 -14.55 -1.57 -16.81
N GLU A 72 -15.01 -2.66 -16.20
CA GLU A 72 -16.44 -3.02 -16.18
C GLU A 72 -17.20 -2.44 -14.98
N ILE A 73 -16.48 -1.95 -13.97
CA ILE A 73 -17.10 -1.39 -12.76
C ILE A 73 -17.41 0.10 -13.01
N VAL A 74 -18.64 0.38 -13.42
CA VAL A 74 -19.17 1.74 -13.43
C VAL A 74 -19.54 2.11 -11.99
N ILE A 75 -18.66 2.85 -11.31
CA ILE A 75 -18.98 3.48 -10.03
C ILE A 75 -19.78 4.75 -10.33
N SER A 76 -21.11 4.62 -10.40
CA SER A 76 -22.01 5.77 -10.44
C SER A 76 -22.02 6.42 -9.06
N LYS A 77 -21.61 7.69 -8.99
CA LYS A 77 -21.80 8.55 -7.82
C LYS A 77 -23.30 8.61 -7.55
N GLY A 78 -23.75 7.97 -6.47
CA GLY A 78 -25.16 7.87 -6.13
C GLY A 78 -25.82 9.25 -6.13
N MET A 79 -26.76 9.46 -7.05
CA MET A 79 -27.78 10.47 -6.87
C MET A 79 -28.56 10.07 -5.62
N THR A 80 -28.60 10.99 -4.65
CA THR A 80 -29.53 10.97 -3.55
C THR A 80 -30.94 10.93 -4.12
N GLU A 81 -31.65 9.81 -3.96
CA GLU A 81 -33.10 9.79 -3.69
C GLU A 81 -33.61 8.36 -3.47
N GLN A 82 -34.11 8.17 -2.25
CA GLN A 82 -35.09 7.19 -1.76
C GLN A 82 -35.38 5.95 -2.63
N ALA A 83 -34.90 4.79 -2.16
CA ALA A 83 -35.60 3.52 -2.37
C ALA A 83 -35.41 2.60 -1.15
N VAL A 84 -36.54 2.28 -0.54
CA VAL A 84 -36.76 1.32 0.54
C VAL A 84 -36.24 -0.05 0.13
N GLY A 85 -35.34 -0.64 0.91
CA GLY A 85 -34.94 -2.04 0.70
C GLY A 85 -33.55 -2.37 1.21
N SER A 86 -33.49 -2.88 2.44
CA SER A 86 -32.41 -3.68 3.05
C SER A 86 -31.10 -3.80 2.25
N ARG A 87 -30.28 -2.75 2.31
CA ARG A 87 -28.85 -2.81 1.96
C ARG A 87 -28.11 -2.15 3.10
N ARG A 88 -27.09 -2.84 3.61
CA ARG A 88 -26.18 -2.31 4.64
C ARG A 88 -25.53 -1.04 4.11
N PHE A 89 -26.08 0.10 4.52
CA PHE A 89 -25.43 1.38 4.42
C PHE A 89 -24.18 1.31 5.30
N VAL A 90 -23.00 1.37 4.69
CA VAL A 90 -21.80 1.75 5.42
C VAL A 90 -21.78 3.27 5.41
N GLU A 91 -22.41 3.85 6.42
CA GLU A 91 -22.27 5.26 6.72
C GLU A 91 -20.84 5.46 7.24
N GLN A 92 -20.02 6.19 6.47
CA GLN A 92 -18.77 6.71 7.03
C GLN A 92 -19.16 7.72 8.09
N GLN A 93 -19.07 7.32 9.36
CA GLN A 93 -19.20 8.26 10.46
C GLN A 93 -18.01 9.23 10.39
N THR A 94 -18.14 10.34 9.67
CA THR A 94 -17.37 11.56 9.94
C THR A 94 -17.96 12.18 11.21
N GLY A 95 -17.79 11.46 12.30
CA GLY A 95 -18.19 11.83 13.64
C GLY A 95 -16.99 11.71 14.58
N GLU A 96 -15.80 12.10 14.12
CA GLU A 96 -14.79 12.54 15.07
C GLU A 96 -15.24 13.89 15.62
N LEU A 97 -15.67 13.88 16.88
CA LEU A 97 -15.62 15.05 17.75
C LEU A 97 -14.30 15.75 17.49
N ALA A 98 -14.37 17.00 17.03
CA ALA A 98 -13.23 17.84 16.72
C ALA A 98 -12.14 17.66 17.79
N PHE A 99 -11.07 16.98 17.40
CA PHE A 99 -9.89 16.81 18.21
C PHE A 99 -9.40 18.22 18.59
N ARG A 100 -9.55 18.53 19.88
CA ARG A 100 -9.19 19.78 20.59
C ARG A 100 -8.60 20.89 19.71
N GLN A 101 -9.32 22.01 19.65
CA GLN A 101 -8.80 23.31 19.18
C GLN A 101 -7.42 23.58 19.80
N PRO A 102 -6.40 24.01 19.03
CA PRO A 102 -5.27 24.69 19.64
C PRO A 102 -5.77 26.05 20.14
N GLU A 103 -5.81 26.23 21.45
CA GLU A 103 -5.98 27.55 22.07
C GLU A 103 -4.85 28.46 21.56
N GLN A 104 -5.18 29.36 20.65
CA GLN A 104 -4.32 30.46 20.27
C GLN A 104 -4.38 31.49 21.40
N GLU A 105 -3.40 31.39 22.30
CA GLU A 105 -3.14 32.33 23.37
C GLU A 105 -2.94 33.74 22.78
N HIS A 106 -3.94 34.60 22.92
CA HIS A 106 -3.81 36.02 22.59
C HIS A 106 -3.06 36.70 23.73
N GLY A 107 -1.74 36.83 23.58
CA GLY A 107 -0.94 37.75 24.38
C GLY A 107 -1.32 39.20 24.08
N LYS A 108 -1.63 39.96 25.15
CA LYS A 108 -1.46 41.40 25.22
C LYS A 108 -0.80 41.75 26.54
#